data_AF-A0A1C3KCR7-F1
#
_entry.id   AF-A0A1C3KCR7-F1
#
_cell.length_a   1.000
_cell.length_b   1.000
_cell.length_c   1.000
_cell.angle_alpha   90.00
_cell.angle_beta   90.00
_cell.angle_gamma   90.00
#
_symmetry.space_group_name_H-M   'P 1'
#
loop_
_entity.id
_entity.type
_entity.pdbx_description
1 polymer ?
#
loop_
_entity_poly.entity_id
_entity_poly.type
_entity_poly.pdbx_seq_one_letter_code
_entity_poly.pdbx_strand_id
1 'polypeptide(L)'
;MNKRIFAFRDDTKSKEAEEFVRTNGFTLPLQIFQLMSFFIFIIIVALIIIISAFNTDTIFLLFYIFFGVLIIIIIALSYTVTTINPVDPLSFKYIHNKVNEEDLKDLCECDICGFVEPQSKHCKVCNKCVSVFDHHCMWVNNCIGKKNYKYFVGLLTVLTIFNCFVFLFCIIFFVISLKHDLIKERWKHFYGGYDDALFYILLCSLFVLNGTVFVLVIQLFGLHIFLISKKMTTYEYIVKRSHSEEEQKIGIKTFFEWLIIDKKRLKKSDSDNQDLENQEIERVKSIKD
;
A
#
# COMPACT_ATOMS: atom_id res chain seq x y z
N MET A 1 -33.18 23.06 -22.00
CA MET A 1 -32.01 23.96 -21.84
C MET A 1 -31.69 24.07 -20.36
N ASN A 2 -30.72 23.29 -19.90
CA ASN A 2 -30.36 23.12 -18.49
C ASN A 2 -29.71 24.39 -17.92
N LYS A 3 -30.40 25.09 -17.04
CA LYS A 3 -29.87 26.17 -16.18
C LYS A 3 -29.01 25.60 -15.03
N ARG A 4 -27.86 24.99 -15.35
CA ARG A 4 -26.83 24.61 -14.36
C ARG A 4 -25.41 24.90 -14.86
N ILE A 5 -25.25 25.98 -15.62
CA ILE A 5 -23.94 26.53 -15.97
C ILE A 5 -23.90 27.88 -15.25
N PHE A 6 -22.84 28.13 -14.48
CA PHE A 6 -22.68 29.26 -13.53
C PHE A 6 -23.26 29.06 -12.13
N ALA A 7 -22.91 27.96 -11.46
CA ALA A 7 -22.53 28.12 -10.05
C ALA A 7 -21.06 28.54 -10.06
N PHE A 8 -20.81 29.86 -10.12
CA PHE A 8 -19.52 30.39 -9.71
C PHE A 8 -19.32 29.90 -8.29
N ARG A 9 -18.34 29.00 -8.10
CA ARG A 9 -17.92 28.51 -6.80
C ARG A 9 -17.72 29.73 -5.91
N ASP A 10 -18.27 29.66 -4.70
CA ASP A 10 -18.18 30.73 -3.71
C ASP A 10 -16.69 31.00 -3.39
N ASP A 11 -16.14 32.04 -4.03
CA ASP A 11 -14.75 32.50 -3.92
C ASP A 11 -14.41 33.04 -2.51
N THR A 12 -15.35 33.00 -1.57
CA THR A 12 -15.08 33.35 -0.17
C THR A 12 -14.41 32.22 0.61
N LYS A 13 -14.49 30.96 0.13
CA LYS A 13 -13.75 29.82 0.74
C LYS A 13 -12.40 29.50 0.09
N SER A 14 -12.14 29.98 -1.12
CA SER A 14 -10.85 29.78 -1.82
C SER A 14 -9.78 30.82 -1.46
N LYS A 15 -10.11 31.78 -0.57
CA LYS A 15 -9.23 32.86 -0.11
C LYS A 15 -8.45 32.57 1.18
N GLU A 16 -8.31 31.31 1.59
CA GLU A 16 -7.20 30.94 2.49
C GLU A 16 -5.97 30.62 1.63
N ALA A 17 -5.32 31.67 1.16
CA ALA A 17 -4.09 31.64 0.38
C ALA A 17 -2.85 31.24 1.20
N GLU A 18 -2.96 30.19 2.03
CA GLU A 18 -1.83 29.49 2.68
C GLU A 18 -2.12 27.99 2.93
N GLU A 19 -3.08 27.37 2.24
CA GLU A 19 -3.35 25.94 2.45
C GLU A 19 -2.18 25.08 1.91
N PHE A 20 -1.52 24.35 2.81
CA PHE A 20 -0.32 23.56 2.51
C PHE A 20 -0.53 22.57 1.35
N VAL A 21 0.31 22.65 0.32
CA VAL A 21 0.36 21.68 -0.79
C VAL A 21 1.70 20.95 -0.78
N ARG A 22 1.65 19.62 -0.64
CA ARG A 22 2.86 18.79 -0.66
C ARG A 22 3.35 18.63 -2.09
N THR A 23 4.46 19.26 -2.45
CA THR A 23 5.04 19.14 -3.80
C THR A 23 5.79 17.82 -3.98
N ASN A 24 6.58 17.43 -2.97
CA ASN A 24 7.36 16.19 -2.95
C ASN A 24 7.43 15.60 -1.52
N GLY A 25 8.07 14.43 -1.38
CA GLY A 25 8.14 13.72 -0.11
C GLY A 25 9.17 14.21 0.90
N PHE A 26 10.00 15.21 0.56
CA PHE A 26 10.84 15.93 1.52
C PHE A 26 10.18 17.19 2.06
N THR A 27 8.98 17.54 1.58
CA THR A 27 8.19 18.64 2.14
C THR A 27 7.85 18.33 3.61
N LEU A 28 8.02 19.29 4.51
CA LEU A 28 7.67 19.13 5.93
C LEU A 28 6.15 19.15 6.14
N PRO A 29 5.61 18.42 7.13
CA PRO A 29 6.33 17.51 8.04
C PRO A 29 6.76 16.21 7.32
N LEU A 30 7.90 15.67 7.74
CA LEU A 30 8.33 14.34 7.31
C LEU A 30 7.48 13.29 8.01
N GLN A 31 7.18 12.22 7.28
CA GLN A 31 6.35 11.13 7.78
C GLN A 31 7.24 10.15 8.58
N ILE A 32 6.77 9.67 9.73
CA ILE A 32 7.59 8.83 10.61
C ILE A 32 8.05 7.53 9.94
N PHE A 33 7.25 6.91 9.06
CA PHE A 33 7.66 5.69 8.36
C PHE A 33 8.75 5.96 7.32
N GLN A 34 8.82 7.16 6.74
CA GLN A 34 9.94 7.58 5.90
C GLN A 34 11.26 7.67 6.69
N LEU A 35 11.22 8.25 7.90
CA LEU A 35 12.41 8.30 8.76
C LEU A 35 12.81 6.91 9.25
N MET A 36 11.84 6.08 9.62
CA MET A 36 12.07 4.70 10.02
C MET A 36 12.71 3.88 8.89
N SER A 37 12.30 4.06 7.63
CA SER A 37 12.89 3.31 6.52
C SER A 37 14.37 3.64 6.32
N PHE A 38 14.75 4.91 6.43
CA PHE A 38 16.16 5.32 6.37
C PHE A 38 16.98 4.74 7.52
N PHE A 39 16.44 4.80 8.74
CA PHE A 39 17.11 4.26 9.92
C PHE A 39 17.31 2.74 9.83
N ILE A 40 16.26 1.99 9.46
CA ILE A 40 16.32 0.54 9.26
C ILE A 40 17.33 0.19 8.18
N PHE A 41 17.33 0.90 7.05
CA PHE A 41 18.27 0.66 5.95
C PHE A 41 19.73 0.88 6.38
N ILE A 42 20.01 1.96 7.11
CA ILE A 42 21.35 2.25 7.65
C ILE A 42 21.79 1.15 8.63
N ILE A 43 20.92 0.70 9.53
CA ILE A 43 21.23 -0.39 10.46
C ILE A 43 21.55 -1.68 9.71
N ILE A 44 20.73 -2.07 8.73
CA ILE A 44 20.96 -3.29 7.94
C ILE A 44 22.33 -3.22 7.25
N VAL A 45 22.65 -2.10 6.59
CA VAL A 45 23.94 -1.90 5.91
C VAL A 45 25.10 -1.95 6.92
N ALA A 46 24.97 -1.28 8.07
CA ALA A 46 25.99 -1.28 9.11
C ALA A 46 26.24 -2.69 9.67
N LEU A 47 25.18 -3.45 9.95
CA LEU A 47 25.28 -4.83 10.42
C LEU A 47 25.99 -5.72 9.39
N ILE A 48 25.70 -5.57 8.10
CA ILE A 48 26.37 -6.33 7.04
C ILE A 48 27.86 -6.00 7.03
N ILE A 49 28.22 -4.71 7.04
CA ILE A 49 29.63 -4.28 7.05
C ILE A 49 30.36 -4.86 8.27
N ILE A 50 29.77 -4.77 9.47
CA ILE A 50 30.39 -5.31 10.69
C ILE A 50 30.57 -6.84 10.59
N ILE A 51 29.57 -7.57 10.10
CA ILE A 51 29.60 -9.04 9.99
C ILE A 51 30.58 -9.50 8.91
N SER A 52 30.85 -8.70 7.86
CA SER A 52 31.71 -9.13 6.75
C SER A 52 33.11 -8.50 6.74
N ALA A 53 33.37 -7.42 7.48
CA ALA A 53 34.60 -6.61 7.38
C ALA A 53 35.91 -7.39 7.57
N PHE A 54 35.90 -8.45 8.37
CA PHE A 54 37.08 -9.28 8.62
C PHE A 54 37.45 -10.22 7.47
N ASN A 55 36.58 -10.39 6.47
CA ASN A 55 36.87 -11.22 5.30
C ASN A 55 37.45 -10.38 4.17
N THR A 56 38.73 -10.61 3.87
CA THR A 56 39.47 -9.89 2.82
C THR A 56 39.65 -10.70 1.54
N ASP A 57 39.01 -11.87 1.43
CA ASP A 57 39.12 -12.72 0.25
C ASP A 57 38.53 -12.00 -0.99
N THR A 58 39.02 -12.35 -2.19
CA THR A 58 38.60 -11.71 -3.45
C THR A 58 37.08 -11.80 -3.71
N ILE A 59 36.45 -12.87 -3.22
CA ILE A 59 34.99 -13.06 -3.28
C ILE A 59 34.27 -11.94 -2.50
N PHE A 60 34.83 -11.50 -1.37
CA PHE A 60 34.25 -10.41 -0.58
C PHE A 60 34.40 -9.05 -1.26
N LEU A 61 35.47 -8.82 -2.02
CA LEU A 61 35.59 -7.62 -2.84
C LEU A 61 34.45 -7.54 -3.88
N LEU A 62 34.18 -8.65 -4.59
CA LEU A 62 33.06 -8.71 -5.55
C LEU A 62 31.70 -8.52 -4.85
N PHE A 63 31.54 -9.12 -3.67
CA PHE A 63 30.37 -8.92 -2.81
C PHE A 63 30.16 -7.43 -2.49
N TYR A 64 31.19 -6.71 -2.03
CA TYR A 64 31.07 -5.30 -1.69
C TYR A 64 30.79 -4.41 -2.90
N ILE A 65 31.39 -4.70 -4.05
CA ILE A 65 31.11 -3.97 -5.29
C ILE A 65 29.63 -4.15 -5.68
N PHE A 66 29.15 -5.39 -5.73
CA PHE A 66 27.76 -5.70 -6.06
C PHE A 66 26.79 -5.04 -5.06
N PHE A 67 27.07 -5.17 -3.77
CA PHE A 67 26.26 -4.61 -2.70
C PHE A 67 26.24 -3.06 -2.73
N GLY A 68 27.40 -2.44 -2.98
CA GLY A 68 27.52 -0.99 -3.16
C GLY A 68 26.72 -0.48 -4.35
N VAL A 69 26.75 -1.19 -5.48
CA VAL A 69 25.93 -0.86 -6.66
C VAL A 69 24.44 -0.92 -6.34
N LEU A 70 23.97 -1.97 -5.64
CA LEU A 70 22.58 -2.07 -5.21
C LEU A 70 22.17 -0.90 -4.30
N ILE A 71 23.01 -0.54 -3.32
CA ILE A 71 22.75 0.59 -2.41
C ILE A 71 22.61 1.89 -3.20
N ILE A 72 23.54 2.17 -4.12
CA ILE A 72 23.51 3.39 -4.95
C ILE A 72 22.21 3.46 -5.76
N ILE A 73 21.81 2.33 -6.38
CA ILE A 73 20.57 2.27 -7.16
C ILE A 73 19.34 2.49 -6.25
N ILE A 74 19.29 1.88 -5.06
CA ILE A 74 18.21 2.08 -4.09
C ILE A 74 18.10 3.54 -3.68
N ILE A 75 19.22 4.19 -3.35
CA ILE A 75 19.27 5.60 -2.97
C ILE A 75 18.78 6.48 -4.13
N ALA A 76 19.27 6.24 -5.35
CA ALA A 76 18.88 7.01 -6.53
C ALA A 76 17.39 6.87 -6.84
N LEU A 77 16.84 5.65 -6.80
CA LEU A 77 15.42 5.40 -7.05
C LEU A 77 14.54 5.97 -5.91
N SER A 78 14.93 5.80 -4.65
CA SER A 78 14.25 6.38 -3.49
C SER A 78 14.18 7.90 -3.61
N TYR A 79 15.31 8.55 -3.90
CA TYR A 79 15.37 9.99 -4.14
C TYR A 79 14.46 10.42 -5.30
N THR A 80 14.51 9.69 -6.42
CA THR A 80 13.70 9.99 -7.61
C THR A 80 12.20 9.89 -7.32
N VAL A 81 11.74 8.81 -6.68
CA VAL A 81 10.31 8.62 -6.32
C VAL A 81 9.85 9.68 -5.33
N THR A 82 10.70 10.00 -4.36
CA THR A 82 10.40 10.99 -3.31
C THR A 82 10.31 12.40 -3.90
N THR A 83 11.16 12.77 -4.86
CA THR A 83 11.25 14.14 -5.39
C THR A 83 10.27 14.46 -6.52
N ILE A 84 9.93 13.49 -7.37
CA ILE A 84 9.01 13.74 -8.49
C ILE A 84 7.65 14.19 -7.95
N ASN A 85 7.16 15.33 -8.46
CA ASN A 85 5.82 15.81 -8.16
C ASN A 85 4.80 15.17 -9.14
N PRO A 86 3.95 14.22 -8.70
CA PRO A 86 3.00 13.53 -9.56
C PRO A 86 1.69 14.32 -9.78
N VAL A 87 1.70 15.63 -9.49
CA VAL A 87 0.52 16.50 -9.65
C VAL A 87 -0.08 16.39 -11.05
N ASP A 88 -1.40 16.36 -11.09
CA ASP A 88 -2.17 16.51 -12.32
C ASP A 88 -1.92 17.93 -12.88
N PRO A 89 -1.33 18.06 -14.09
CA PRO A 89 -1.04 19.36 -14.67
C PRO A 89 -2.30 20.21 -14.94
N LEU A 90 -3.47 19.59 -15.05
CA LEU A 90 -4.74 20.27 -15.33
C LEU A 90 -5.37 20.88 -14.09
N SER A 91 -5.10 20.31 -12.91
CA SER A 91 -5.68 20.72 -11.62
C SER A 91 -5.39 22.17 -11.20
N PHE A 92 -4.45 22.86 -11.86
CA PHE A 92 -4.16 24.29 -11.63
C PHE A 92 -4.25 25.13 -12.91
N LYS A 93 -4.34 24.50 -14.09
CA LYS A 93 -4.29 25.18 -15.40
C LYS A 93 -5.58 25.93 -15.72
N TYR A 94 -6.71 25.45 -15.20
CA TYR A 94 -8.04 25.96 -15.55
C TYR A 94 -8.60 27.02 -14.60
N ILE A 95 -7.86 27.38 -13.55
CA ILE A 95 -8.22 28.49 -12.65
C ILE A 95 -8.06 29.86 -13.34
N HIS A 96 -7.14 29.96 -14.32
CA HIS A 96 -6.74 31.25 -14.89
C HIS A 96 -7.09 31.50 -16.36
N ASN A 97 -7.60 30.50 -17.10
CA ASN A 97 -7.87 30.64 -18.54
C ASN A 97 -9.30 30.24 -18.92
N LYS A 98 -9.91 30.99 -19.86
CA LYS A 98 -11.14 30.59 -20.55
C LYS A 98 -10.89 29.30 -21.34
N VAL A 99 -11.76 28.31 -21.16
CA VAL A 99 -11.66 26.99 -21.80
C VAL A 99 -12.75 26.87 -22.85
N ASN A 100 -12.43 26.27 -24.00
CA ASN A 100 -13.42 25.91 -25.01
C ASN A 100 -14.21 24.68 -24.53
N GLU A 101 -15.53 24.64 -24.75
CA GLU A 101 -16.40 23.54 -24.29
C GLU A 101 -15.99 22.16 -24.84
N GLU A 102 -15.29 22.10 -25.97
CA GLU A 102 -14.80 20.84 -26.56
C GLU A 102 -13.66 20.21 -25.75
N ASP A 103 -12.80 21.01 -25.12
CA ASP A 103 -11.67 20.52 -24.31
C ASP A 103 -12.12 19.96 -22.95
N LEU A 104 -13.37 20.23 -22.55
CA LEU A 104 -13.95 19.84 -21.26
C LEU A 104 -14.68 18.49 -21.29
N LYS A 105 -15.01 17.96 -22.48
CA LYS A 105 -15.84 16.75 -22.61
C LYS A 105 -15.24 15.50 -21.95
N ASP A 106 -13.91 15.40 -21.94
CA ASP A 106 -13.19 14.25 -21.41
C ASP A 106 -12.53 14.52 -20.05
N LEU A 107 -12.88 15.61 -19.37
CA LEU A 107 -12.35 15.97 -18.06
C LEU A 107 -13.33 15.60 -16.95
N CYS A 108 -12.77 15.29 -15.77
CA CYS A 108 -13.53 15.13 -14.55
C CYS A 108 -13.39 16.37 -13.68
N GLU A 109 -14.33 16.58 -12.77
CA GLU A 109 -14.29 17.68 -11.81
C GLU A 109 -13.91 17.17 -10.43
N CYS A 110 -13.05 17.93 -9.75
CA CYS A 110 -12.71 17.78 -8.35
C CYS A 110 -13.27 18.99 -7.59
N ASP A 111 -14.06 18.74 -6.55
CA ASP A 111 -14.67 19.79 -5.72
C ASP A 111 -13.65 20.74 -5.08
N ILE A 112 -12.38 20.32 -4.98
CA ILE A 112 -11.28 21.10 -4.39
C ILE A 112 -10.47 21.79 -5.48
N CYS A 113 -9.95 21.04 -6.46
CA CYS A 113 -9.00 21.55 -7.46
C CYS A 113 -9.61 21.96 -8.81
N GLY A 114 -10.92 21.78 -9.02
CA GLY A 114 -11.57 22.04 -10.31
C GLY A 114 -11.33 20.90 -11.32
N PHE A 115 -11.12 21.23 -12.59
CA PHE A 115 -11.02 20.22 -13.65
C PHE A 115 -9.70 19.41 -13.61
N VAL A 116 -9.83 18.10 -13.80
CA VAL A 116 -8.75 17.10 -13.68
C VAL A 116 -8.89 16.02 -14.75
N GLU A 117 -7.81 15.27 -15.00
CA GLU A 117 -7.85 14.09 -15.86
C GLU A 117 -8.79 13.01 -15.27
N PRO A 118 -9.44 12.14 -16.09
CA PRO A 118 -10.41 11.16 -15.61
C PRO A 118 -9.94 10.20 -14.52
N GLN A 119 -8.66 9.79 -14.59
CA GLN A 119 -8.05 8.87 -13.62
C GLN A 119 -7.33 9.60 -12.48
N SER A 120 -7.47 10.93 -12.40
CA SER A 120 -6.95 11.70 -11.29
C SER A 120 -7.80 11.55 -10.05
N LYS A 121 -7.14 11.56 -8.89
CA LYS A 121 -7.80 11.61 -7.58
C LYS A 121 -7.13 12.65 -6.69
N HIS A 122 -7.93 13.31 -5.87
CA HIS A 122 -7.45 14.26 -4.88
C HIS A 122 -6.91 13.52 -3.65
N CYS A 123 -5.62 13.73 -3.35
CA CYS A 123 -5.02 13.23 -2.12
C CYS A 123 -5.08 14.31 -1.05
N LYS A 124 -5.93 14.11 -0.04
CA LYS A 124 -6.08 15.03 1.10
C LYS A 124 -4.77 15.26 1.87
N VAL A 125 -3.94 14.22 2.02
CA VAL A 125 -2.64 14.32 2.72
C VAL A 125 -1.66 15.25 1.98
N CYS A 126 -1.70 15.24 0.66
CA CYS A 126 -0.84 16.09 -0.17
C CYS A 126 -1.50 17.40 -0.58
N ASN A 127 -2.79 17.55 -0.32
CA ASN A 127 -3.67 18.60 -0.84
C ASN A 127 -3.48 18.87 -2.35
N LYS A 128 -3.49 17.81 -3.16
CA LYS A 128 -3.37 17.92 -4.62
C LYS A 128 -4.03 16.77 -5.37
N CYS A 129 -4.47 17.04 -6.59
CA CYS A 129 -4.85 16.01 -7.54
C CYS A 129 -3.62 15.37 -8.20
N VAL A 130 -3.65 14.05 -8.35
CA VAL A 130 -2.55 13.24 -8.88
C VAL A 130 -3.04 12.47 -10.09
N SER A 131 -2.36 12.62 -11.22
CA SER A 131 -2.68 11.92 -12.48
C SER A 131 -2.44 10.42 -12.36
N VAL A 132 -3.43 9.62 -12.78
CA VAL A 132 -3.48 8.15 -12.64
C VAL A 132 -3.09 7.77 -11.22
N PHE A 133 -3.92 8.17 -10.26
CA PHE A 133 -3.61 8.02 -8.84
C PHE A 133 -3.54 6.54 -8.45
N ASP A 134 -2.45 6.16 -7.80
CA ASP A 134 -2.26 4.82 -7.26
C ASP A 134 -2.50 4.80 -5.76
N HIS A 135 -1.67 5.51 -4.99
CA HIS A 135 -1.84 5.67 -3.55
C HIS A 135 -0.98 6.82 -3.01
N HIS A 136 -1.21 7.20 -1.76
CA HIS A 136 -0.24 7.99 -0.99
C HIS A 136 0.69 7.05 -0.24
N CYS A 137 1.98 7.04 -0.58
CA CYS A 137 2.96 6.17 0.05
C CYS A 137 3.64 6.90 1.21
N MET A 138 3.37 6.42 2.42
CA MET A 138 3.94 6.95 3.65
C MET A 138 5.47 6.76 3.71
N TRP A 139 6.01 5.65 3.18
CA TRP A 139 7.43 5.32 3.19
C TRP A 139 8.32 6.25 2.36
N VAL A 140 7.78 6.89 1.33
CA VAL A 140 8.44 7.94 0.54
C VAL A 140 7.79 9.31 0.76
N ASN A 141 6.81 9.38 1.68
CA ASN A 141 6.04 10.56 2.04
C ASN A 141 5.48 11.33 0.82
N ASN A 142 5.11 10.62 -0.26
CA ASN A 142 4.67 11.23 -1.51
C ASN A 142 3.57 10.37 -2.15
N CYS A 143 2.78 10.98 -3.02
CA CYS A 143 1.85 10.21 -3.84
C CYS A 143 2.61 9.41 -4.90
N ILE A 144 2.09 8.23 -5.19
CA ILE A 144 2.46 7.43 -6.34
C ILE A 144 1.36 7.61 -7.39
N GLY A 145 1.77 7.96 -8.60
CA GLY A 145 0.89 8.10 -9.76
C GLY A 145 1.68 8.03 -11.06
N LYS A 146 1.05 8.45 -12.17
CA LYS A 146 1.59 8.30 -13.53
C LYS A 146 3.08 8.64 -13.69
N LYS A 147 3.48 9.79 -13.13
CA LYS A 147 4.83 10.36 -13.32
C LYS A 147 5.94 9.59 -12.58
N ASN A 148 5.64 8.98 -11.44
CA ASN A 148 6.64 8.32 -10.59
C ASN A 148 6.43 6.81 -10.41
N TYR A 149 5.35 6.22 -10.91
CA TYR A 149 5.02 4.79 -10.76
C TYR A 149 6.15 3.86 -11.21
N LYS A 150 6.77 4.12 -12.38
CA LYS A 150 7.86 3.29 -12.90
C LYS A 150 9.08 3.23 -11.97
N TYR A 151 9.40 4.33 -11.30
CA TYR A 151 10.52 4.40 -10.36
C TYR A 151 10.16 3.72 -9.04
N PHE A 152 8.89 3.80 -8.63
CA PHE A 152 8.40 3.10 -7.44
C PHE A 152 8.47 1.58 -7.63
N VAL A 153 8.00 1.06 -8.76
CA VAL A 153 8.13 -0.38 -9.08
C VAL A 153 9.61 -0.77 -9.20
N GLY A 154 10.44 0.05 -9.83
CA GLY A 154 11.89 -0.17 -9.88
C GLY A 154 12.52 -0.25 -8.48
N LEU A 155 12.13 0.65 -7.56
CA LEU A 155 12.60 0.64 -6.18
C LEU A 155 12.20 -0.66 -5.47
N LEU A 156 10.95 -1.11 -5.62
CA LEU A 156 10.49 -2.39 -5.05
C LEU A 156 11.28 -3.59 -5.59
N THR A 157 11.57 -3.60 -6.90
CA THR A 157 12.36 -4.67 -7.53
C THR A 157 13.76 -4.74 -6.93
N VAL A 158 14.48 -3.61 -6.87
CA VAL A 158 15.86 -3.58 -6.38
C VAL A 158 15.91 -3.85 -4.87
N LEU A 159 14.95 -3.34 -4.09
CA LEU A 159 14.80 -3.69 -2.68
C LEU A 159 14.55 -5.19 -2.48
N THR A 160 13.72 -5.82 -3.32
CA THR A 160 13.48 -7.28 -3.24
C THR A 160 14.78 -8.06 -3.50
N ILE A 161 15.53 -7.69 -4.54
CA ILE A 161 16.83 -8.31 -4.87
C ILE A 161 17.82 -8.13 -3.72
N PHE A 162 17.93 -6.92 -3.18
CA PHE A 162 18.78 -6.62 -2.04
C PHE A 162 18.43 -7.49 -0.82
N ASN A 163 17.16 -7.55 -0.43
CA ASN A 163 16.72 -8.31 0.73
C ASN A 163 16.93 -9.83 0.52
N CYS A 164 16.67 -10.37 -0.68
CA CYS A 164 17.00 -11.75 -1.04
C CYS A 164 18.49 -12.04 -0.85
N PHE A 165 19.34 -11.13 -1.33
CA PHE A 165 20.79 -11.28 -1.24
C PHE A 165 21.27 -11.26 0.21
N VAL A 166 20.75 -10.35 1.04
CA VAL A 166 21.05 -10.31 2.49
C VAL A 166 20.58 -11.58 3.19
N PHE A 167 19.43 -12.13 2.81
CA PHE A 167 18.93 -13.38 3.38
C PHE A 167 19.86 -14.57 3.05
N LEU A 168 20.29 -14.68 1.79
CA LEU A 168 21.27 -15.69 1.37
C LEU A 168 22.61 -15.51 2.09
N PHE A 169 23.08 -14.27 2.21
CA PHE A 169 24.28 -13.92 2.97
C PHE A 169 24.20 -14.42 4.41
N CYS A 170 23.09 -14.15 5.12
CA CYS A 170 22.91 -14.61 6.49
C CYS A 170 22.96 -16.14 6.62
N ILE A 171 22.28 -16.86 5.72
CA ILE A 171 22.26 -18.33 5.73
C ILE A 171 23.65 -18.89 5.47
N ILE A 172 24.35 -18.37 4.46
CA ILE A 172 25.69 -18.83 4.09
C ILE A 172 26.67 -18.57 5.24
N PHE A 173 26.68 -17.38 5.82
CA PHE A 173 27.53 -17.04 6.96
C PHE A 173 27.25 -17.92 8.18
N PHE A 174 25.96 -18.16 8.46
CA PHE A 174 25.57 -19.06 9.54
C PHE A 174 26.11 -20.47 9.31
N VAL A 175 25.86 -21.06 8.13
CA VAL A 175 26.31 -22.43 7.80
C VAL A 175 27.83 -22.55 7.83
N ILE A 176 28.57 -21.59 7.26
CA ILE A 176 30.04 -21.64 7.27
C ILE A 176 30.56 -21.50 8.71
N SER A 177 29.98 -20.63 9.53
CA SER A 177 30.40 -20.44 10.93
C SER A 177 30.21 -21.69 11.79
N LEU A 178 29.27 -22.57 11.43
CA LEU A 178 29.05 -23.85 12.11
C LEU A 178 30.00 -24.95 11.63
N LYS A 179 30.42 -24.92 10.37
CA LYS A 179 31.25 -25.96 9.74
C LYS A 179 32.74 -25.69 9.84
N HIS A 180 33.15 -24.43 9.90
CA HIS A 180 34.54 -24.01 9.85
C HIS A 180 34.83 -22.99 10.95
N ASP A 181 35.78 -23.31 11.83
CA ASP A 181 36.21 -22.38 12.88
C ASP A 181 36.94 -21.15 12.32
N LEU A 182 37.33 -21.16 11.04
CA LEU A 182 37.95 -20.03 10.34
C LEU A 182 37.19 -18.70 10.51
N ILE A 183 35.84 -18.71 10.49
CA ILE A 183 35.06 -17.48 10.68
C ILE A 183 35.21 -16.96 12.12
N LYS A 184 35.18 -17.86 13.12
CA LYS A 184 35.33 -17.49 14.54
C LYS A 184 36.74 -16.98 14.83
N GLU A 185 37.75 -17.63 14.24
CA GLU A 185 39.15 -17.20 14.36
C GLU A 185 39.36 -15.82 13.74
N ARG A 186 38.87 -15.59 12.51
CA ARG A 186 38.96 -14.28 11.84
C ARG A 186 38.19 -13.19 12.61
N TRP A 187 37.01 -13.52 13.14
CA TRP A 187 36.23 -12.61 13.99
C TRP A 187 37.02 -12.19 15.24
N LYS A 188 37.55 -13.16 16.00
CA LYS A 188 38.34 -12.89 17.21
C LYS A 188 39.60 -12.10 16.90
N HIS A 189 40.29 -12.43 15.81
CA HIS A 189 41.50 -11.72 15.40
C HIS A 189 41.23 -10.26 15.06
N PHE A 190 40.19 -9.99 14.26
CA PHE A 190 39.90 -8.64 13.77
C PHE A 190 39.29 -7.73 14.84
N TYR A 191 38.38 -8.26 15.67
CA TYR A 191 37.69 -7.47 16.68
C TYR A 191 38.34 -7.57 18.08
N GLY A 192 39.46 -8.27 18.25
CA GLY A 192 40.22 -8.27 19.51
C GLY A 192 39.63 -9.17 20.61
N GLY A 193 39.04 -10.30 20.23
CA GLY A 193 38.62 -11.34 21.18
C GLY A 193 37.21 -11.23 21.75
N TYR A 194 36.33 -10.42 21.14
CA TYR A 194 34.89 -10.46 21.48
C TYR A 194 34.33 -11.88 21.35
N ASP A 195 33.40 -12.20 22.25
CA ASP A 195 32.77 -13.51 22.32
C ASP A 195 32.07 -13.88 21.01
N ASP A 196 32.09 -15.17 20.68
CA ASP A 196 31.40 -15.75 19.53
C ASP A 196 29.89 -15.49 19.63
N ALA A 197 29.36 -15.40 20.86
CA ALA A 197 27.97 -15.03 21.11
C ALA A 197 27.59 -13.68 20.47
N LEU A 198 28.47 -12.68 20.49
CA LEU A 198 28.19 -11.37 19.90
C LEU A 198 28.01 -11.47 18.38
N PHE A 199 28.85 -12.27 17.71
CA PHE A 199 28.71 -12.53 16.28
C PHE A 199 27.33 -13.13 15.95
N TYR A 200 26.91 -14.15 16.69
CA TYR A 200 25.60 -14.79 16.49
C TYR A 200 24.44 -13.85 16.82
N ILE A 201 24.55 -13.01 17.85
CA ILE A 201 23.53 -12.00 18.18
C ILE A 201 23.38 -11.01 17.03
N LEU A 202 24.49 -10.49 16.46
CA LEU A 202 24.45 -9.57 15.33
C LEU A 202 23.88 -10.24 14.07
N LEU A 203 24.28 -11.47 13.79
CA LEU A 203 23.79 -12.25 12.65
C LEU A 203 22.29 -12.56 12.77
N CYS A 204 21.82 -12.99 13.94
CA CYS A 204 20.40 -13.19 14.22
C CYS A 204 19.61 -11.89 14.14
N SER A 205 20.16 -10.79 14.64
CA SER A 205 19.52 -9.46 14.56
C SER A 205 19.35 -9.02 13.11
N LEU A 206 20.39 -9.20 12.27
CA LEU A 206 20.32 -8.94 10.84
C LEU A 206 19.28 -9.83 10.15
N PHE A 207 19.27 -11.13 10.46
CA PHE A 207 18.33 -12.09 9.87
C PHE A 207 16.87 -11.74 10.20
N VAL A 208 16.55 -11.44 11.47
CA VAL A 208 15.19 -11.10 11.90
C VAL A 208 14.75 -9.76 11.33
N LEU A 209 15.62 -8.74 11.38
CA LEU A 209 15.32 -7.40 10.87
C LEU A 209 15.10 -7.42 9.35
N ASN A 210 16.06 -7.97 8.59
CA ASN A 210 15.95 -8.09 7.14
C ASN A 210 14.81 -9.03 6.73
N GLY A 211 14.61 -10.14 7.44
CA GLY A 211 13.50 -11.07 7.17
C GLY A 211 12.13 -10.40 7.29
N THR A 212 11.94 -9.56 8.30
CA THR A 212 10.70 -8.78 8.48
C THR A 212 10.49 -7.82 7.31
N VAL A 213 11.53 -7.04 6.95
CA VAL A 213 11.47 -6.11 5.81
C VAL A 213 11.22 -6.87 4.50
N PHE A 214 11.87 -8.00 4.31
CA PHE A 214 11.75 -8.81 3.10
C PHE A 214 10.32 -9.30 2.87
N VAL A 215 9.66 -9.83 3.91
CA VAL A 215 8.26 -10.29 3.81
C VAL A 215 7.32 -9.15 3.40
N LEU A 216 7.49 -7.96 3.98
CA LEU A 216 6.68 -6.80 3.65
C LEU A 216 6.93 -6.32 2.21
N VAL A 217 8.20 -6.24 1.81
CA VAL A 217 8.60 -5.78 0.47
C VAL A 217 8.17 -6.77 -0.61
N ILE A 218 8.36 -8.08 -0.41
CA ILE A 218 7.99 -9.08 -1.43
C ILE A 218 6.46 -9.18 -1.59
N GLN A 219 5.69 -9.02 -0.50
CA GLN A 219 4.23 -8.97 -0.59
C GLN A 219 3.77 -7.74 -1.38
N LEU A 220 4.34 -6.57 -1.09
CA LEU A 220 4.03 -5.34 -1.82
C LEU A 220 4.45 -5.44 -3.29
N PHE A 221 5.64 -5.98 -3.57
CA PHE A 221 6.11 -6.21 -4.93
C PHE A 221 5.17 -7.15 -5.68
N GLY A 222 4.80 -8.29 -5.08
CA GLY A 222 3.84 -9.24 -5.66
C GLY A 222 2.47 -8.62 -5.95
N LEU A 223 1.98 -7.77 -5.05
CA LEU A 223 0.75 -6.99 -5.27
C LEU A 223 0.88 -6.12 -6.52
N HIS A 224 1.96 -5.33 -6.64
CA HIS A 224 2.13 -4.45 -7.81
C HIS A 224 2.33 -5.21 -9.12
N ILE A 225 2.99 -6.37 -9.10
CA ILE A 225 3.06 -7.25 -10.28
C ILE A 225 1.64 -7.71 -10.68
N PHE A 226 0.83 -8.14 -9.72
CA PHE A 226 -0.56 -8.52 -9.97
C PHE A 226 -1.38 -7.34 -10.54
N LEU A 227 -1.27 -6.14 -9.97
CA LEU A 227 -1.98 -4.95 -10.43
C LEU A 227 -1.57 -4.55 -11.85
N ILE A 228 -0.27 -4.63 -12.18
CA ILE A 228 0.24 -4.41 -13.54
C ILE A 228 -0.37 -5.42 -14.52
N SER A 229 -0.41 -6.71 -14.16
CA SER A 229 -1.05 -7.74 -14.99
C SER A 229 -2.54 -7.48 -15.22
N LYS A 230 -3.20 -6.82 -14.28
CA LYS A 230 -4.62 -6.44 -14.37
C LYS A 230 -4.87 -5.04 -14.92
N LYS A 231 -3.81 -4.29 -15.28
CA LYS A 231 -3.88 -2.91 -15.78
C LYS A 231 -4.74 -1.99 -14.91
N MET A 232 -4.62 -2.12 -13.59
CA MET A 232 -5.36 -1.32 -12.62
C MET A 232 -4.42 -0.70 -11.59
N THR A 233 -4.85 0.38 -10.96
CA THR A 233 -4.12 1.00 -9.85
C THR A 233 -4.49 0.37 -8.50
N THR A 234 -3.67 0.59 -7.48
CA THR A 234 -3.97 0.17 -6.09
C THR A 234 -5.29 0.80 -5.61
N TYR A 235 -5.52 2.07 -5.93
CA TYR A 235 -6.78 2.76 -5.63
C TYR A 235 -7.99 2.04 -6.23
N GLU A 236 -7.93 1.72 -7.52
CA GLU A 236 -9.02 1.01 -8.22
C GLU A 236 -9.25 -0.38 -7.62
N TYR A 237 -8.18 -1.10 -7.29
CA TYR A 237 -8.25 -2.40 -6.62
C TYR A 237 -8.98 -2.31 -5.26
N ILE A 238 -8.61 -1.34 -4.42
CA ILE A 238 -9.22 -1.13 -3.10
C ILE A 238 -10.70 -0.75 -3.23
N VAL A 239 -11.03 0.20 -4.11
CA VAL A 239 -12.42 0.64 -4.33
C VAL A 239 -13.28 -0.49 -4.86
N LYS A 240 -12.77 -1.26 -5.83
CA LYS A 240 -13.48 -2.43 -6.36
C LYS A 240 -13.72 -3.47 -5.27
N ARG A 241 -12.72 -3.71 -4.43
CA ARG A 241 -12.82 -4.65 -3.31
C ARG A 241 -13.85 -4.18 -2.28
N SER A 242 -13.85 -2.90 -1.90
CA SER A 242 -14.83 -2.37 -0.93
C SER A 242 -16.26 -2.49 -1.43
N HIS A 243 -16.51 -2.21 -2.71
CA HIS A 243 -17.84 -2.40 -3.30
C HIS A 243 -18.26 -3.87 -3.28
N SER A 244 -17.36 -4.80 -3.63
CA SER A 244 -17.68 -6.23 -3.57
C SER A 244 -17.97 -6.73 -2.15
N GLU A 245 -17.25 -6.22 -1.14
CA GLU A 245 -17.51 -6.56 0.27
C GLU A 245 -18.84 -5.97 0.76
N GLU A 246 -19.24 -4.80 0.29
CA GLU A 246 -20.52 -4.18 0.61
C GLU A 246 -21.69 -4.92 -0.05
N GLU A 247 -21.58 -5.28 -1.32
CA GLU A 247 -22.58 -6.11 -2.03
C GLU A 247 -22.76 -7.47 -1.34
N GLN A 248 -21.68 -8.11 -0.92
CA GLN A 248 -21.74 -9.38 -0.19
C GLN A 248 -22.46 -9.22 1.16
N LYS A 249 -22.16 -8.15 1.91
CA LYS A 249 -22.84 -7.85 3.19
C LYS A 249 -24.33 -7.60 2.99
N ILE A 250 -24.70 -6.85 1.94
CA ILE A 250 -26.11 -6.61 1.59
C ILE A 250 -26.80 -7.94 1.24
N GLY A 251 -26.16 -8.78 0.43
CA GLY A 251 -26.70 -10.10 0.07
C GLY A 251 -26.92 -11.03 1.26
N ILE A 252 -26.00 -11.04 2.22
CA ILE A 252 -26.16 -11.80 3.47
C ILE A 252 -27.33 -11.23 4.29
N LYS A 253 -27.42 -9.91 4.41
CA LYS A 253 -28.51 -9.27 5.17
C LYS A 253 -29.88 -9.57 4.56
N THR A 254 -30.03 -9.45 3.24
CA THR A 254 -31.29 -9.73 2.54
C THR A 254 -31.67 -11.21 2.64
N PHE A 255 -30.69 -12.11 2.61
CA PHE A 255 -30.93 -13.54 2.83
C PHE A 255 -31.48 -13.83 4.24
N PHE A 256 -30.91 -13.23 5.29
CA PHE A 256 -31.43 -13.38 6.65
C PHE A 256 -32.83 -12.76 6.81
N GLU A 257 -33.09 -11.59 6.21
CA GLU A 257 -34.43 -10.99 6.21
C GLU A 257 -35.45 -11.89 5.51
N TRP A 258 -35.10 -12.49 4.37
CA TRP A 258 -35.94 -13.46 3.67
C TRP A 258 -36.25 -14.69 4.54
N LEU A 259 -35.23 -15.29 5.17
CA LEU A 259 -35.41 -16.44 6.07
C LEU A 259 -36.35 -16.11 7.25
N ILE A 260 -36.24 -14.91 7.83
CA ILE A 260 -37.13 -14.49 8.93
C ILE A 260 -38.57 -14.35 8.43
N ILE A 261 -38.78 -13.75 7.26
CA ILE A 261 -40.10 -13.61 6.65
C ILE A 261 -40.70 -14.98 6.35
N ASP A 262 -39.93 -15.89 5.78
CA ASP A 262 -40.38 -17.25 5.45
C ASP A 262 -40.77 -18.03 6.72
N LYS A 263 -39.95 -17.98 7.77
CA LYS A 263 -40.28 -18.58 9.07
C LYS A 263 -41.54 -17.98 9.69
N LYS A 264 -41.79 -16.67 9.51
CA LYS A 264 -43.04 -16.02 9.95
C LYS A 264 -44.25 -16.48 9.12
N ARG A 265 -44.08 -16.67 7.80
CA ARG A 265 -45.15 -17.19 6.92
C ARG A 265 -45.53 -18.62 7.29
N LEU A 266 -44.55 -19.49 7.53
CA LEU A 266 -44.77 -20.87 7.98
C LEU A 266 -45.51 -20.92 9.31
N LYS A 267 -45.10 -20.12 10.30
CA LYS A 267 -45.83 -20.03 11.57
C LYS A 267 -47.27 -19.57 11.41
N LYS A 268 -47.53 -18.64 10.48
CA LYS A 268 -48.88 -18.16 10.19
C LYS A 268 -49.71 -19.22 9.47
N SER A 269 -49.15 -19.97 8.52
CA SER A 269 -49.89 -21.06 7.88
C SER A 269 -50.24 -22.17 8.86
N ASP A 270 -49.35 -22.47 9.80
CA ASP A 270 -49.62 -23.46 10.85
C ASP A 270 -50.75 -23.02 11.79
N SER A 271 -50.78 -21.74 12.19
CA SER A 271 -51.88 -21.19 12.99
C SER A 271 -53.20 -21.18 12.24
N ASP A 272 -53.20 -20.74 10.97
CA ASP A 272 -54.41 -20.67 10.14
C ASP A 272 -54.99 -22.09 9.91
N ASN A 273 -54.13 -23.11 9.75
CA ASN A 273 -54.57 -24.51 9.64
C ASN A 273 -55.17 -25.05 10.94
N GLN A 274 -54.57 -24.73 12.10
CA GLN A 274 -55.12 -25.13 13.41
C GLN A 274 -56.49 -24.50 13.67
N ASP A 275 -56.68 -23.24 13.28
CA ASP A 275 -57.97 -22.55 13.43
C ASP A 275 -59.05 -23.19 12.55
N LEU A 276 -58.71 -23.58 11.32
CA LEU A 276 -59.63 -24.28 10.41
C LEU A 276 -60.03 -25.66 10.96
N GLU A 277 -59.08 -26.44 11.47
CA GLU A 277 -59.34 -27.75 12.07
C GLU A 277 -60.25 -27.64 13.31
N ASN A 278 -60.01 -26.63 14.16
CA ASN A 278 -60.86 -26.35 15.31
C ASN A 278 -62.30 -25.97 14.90
N GLN A 279 -62.46 -25.13 13.88
CA GLN A 279 -63.79 -24.75 13.37
C GLN A 279 -64.54 -25.95 12.74
N GLU A 280 -63.82 -26.88 12.13
CA GLU A 280 -64.43 -28.10 11.57
C GLU A 280 -64.86 -29.07 12.68
N ILE A 281 -64.05 -29.22 13.74
CA ILE A 281 -64.42 -29.97 14.94
C ILE A 281 -65.68 -29.38 15.60
N GLU A 282 -65.77 -28.05 15.74
CA GLU A 282 -66.95 -27.38 16.28
C GLU A 282 -68.20 -27.59 15.41
N ARG A 283 -68.06 -27.50 14.07
CA ARG A 283 -69.16 -27.80 13.13
C ARG A 283 -69.65 -29.24 13.21
N VAL A 284 -68.74 -30.21 13.30
CA VAL A 284 -69.11 -31.63 13.43
C VAL A 284 -69.81 -31.90 14.76
N LYS A 285 -69.40 -31.23 15.84
CA LYS A 285 -70.12 -31.29 17.13
C LYS A 285 -71.54 -30.72 17.01
N SER A 286 -71.73 -29.58 16.35
CA SER A 286 -73.05 -28.95 16.23
C SER A 286 -74.06 -29.69 15.33
N ILE A 287 -73.62 -30.68 14.53
CA ILE A 287 -74.49 -31.50 13.67
C ILE A 287 -74.94 -32.79 14.39
N LYS A 288 -74.27 -33.17 15.50
CA LYS A 288 -74.57 -34.39 16.27
C LYS A 288 -75.54 -34.17 17.45
N ASP A 289 -75.89 -32.92 17.73
CA ASP A 289 -76.92 -32.50 18.69
C ASP A 289 -78.21 -32.11 17.96
#